data_AF-A0A7Y4UDA6-F1
#
_entry.id   AF-A0A7Y4UDA6-F1
#
_cell.length_a   1.000
_cell.length_b   1.000
_cell.length_c   1.000
_cell.angle_alpha   90.00
_cell.angle_beta   90.00
_cell.angle_gamma   90.00
#
_symmetry.space_group_name_H-M   'P 1'
#
loop_
_entity.id
_entity.type
_entity.pdbx_description
1 polymer ?
#
loop_
_entity_poly.entity_id
_entity_poly.type
_entity_poly.pdbx_seq_one_letter_code
_entity_poly.pdbx_strand_id
1 'polypeptide(L)'
;MILPTGFPVTKEFEQVGTLVRKEASRLIVGYTFDLRQNTLTPETVPNPAAGREHTFQAWRLAGSTGDPVALRATQLEGGEDEDE
;
A
#
# COMPACT_ATOMS: atom_id res chain seq x y z
N MET A 1 4.93 14.88 -4.78
CA MET A 1 5.80 13.73 -5.13
C MET A 1 5.88 12.77 -3.95
N ILE A 2 5.96 11.47 -4.16
CA ILE A 2 6.15 10.48 -3.08
C ILE A 2 7.40 9.68 -3.43
N LEU A 3 8.36 9.61 -2.50
CA LEU A 3 9.66 8.97 -2.71
C LEU A 3 10.00 8.00 -1.57
N PRO A 4 10.80 6.95 -1.82
CA PRO A 4 11.38 6.15 -0.75
C PRO A 4 12.20 7.02 0.21
N THR A 5 12.20 6.65 1.49
CA THR A 5 13.02 7.33 2.50
C THR A 5 14.49 7.24 2.11
N GLY A 6 15.21 8.36 2.20
CA GLY A 6 16.65 8.45 1.85
C GLY A 6 16.94 8.78 0.39
N PHE A 7 15.92 8.91 -0.47
CA PHE A 7 16.12 9.43 -1.82
C PHE A 7 16.49 10.93 -1.77
N PRO A 8 17.52 11.40 -2.49
CA PRO A 8 17.94 12.79 -2.44
C PRO A 8 16.88 13.71 -3.08
N VAL A 9 16.51 14.78 -2.36
CA VAL A 9 15.56 15.81 -2.82
C VAL A 9 16.24 17.18 -2.72
N THR A 10 16.00 18.05 -3.69
CA THR A 10 16.53 19.42 -3.65
C THR A 10 15.85 20.23 -2.56
N LYS A 11 16.54 21.24 -2.03
CA LYS A 11 16.06 22.16 -0.99
C LYS A 11 14.80 22.97 -1.37
N GLU A 12 14.39 22.91 -2.63
CA GLU A 12 13.19 23.58 -3.14
C GLU A 12 11.91 22.84 -2.75
N PHE A 13 12.03 21.63 -2.19
CA PHE A 13 10.90 20.85 -1.72
C PHE A 13 10.86 20.78 -0.21
N GLU A 14 9.65 20.77 0.33
CA GLU A 14 9.36 20.50 1.73
C GLU A 14 8.64 19.17 1.89
N GLN A 15 8.94 18.46 2.97
CA GLN A 15 8.25 17.23 3.31
C GLN A 15 6.86 17.57 3.85
N VAL A 16 5.83 17.01 3.23
CA VAL A 16 4.42 17.25 3.56
C VAL A 16 3.71 16.02 4.10
N GLY A 17 4.43 14.92 4.31
CA GLY A 17 3.85 13.70 4.87
C GLY A 17 4.81 12.52 4.91
N THR A 18 4.40 11.47 5.62
CA THR A 18 5.10 10.19 5.70
C THR A 18 4.09 9.07 5.52
N LEU A 19 4.42 8.10 4.68
CA LEU A 19 3.58 6.96 4.37
C LEU A 19 4.34 5.68 4.69
N VAL A 20 3.68 4.72 5.33
CA VAL A 20 4.24 3.40 5.60
C VAL A 20 3.38 2.37 4.87
N ARG A 21 4.00 1.60 3.98
CA ARG A 21 3.37 0.44 3.36
C ARG A 21 3.85 -0.81 4.07
N LYS A 22 2.91 -1.62 4.56
CA LYS A 22 3.18 -2.93 5.15
C LYS A 22 2.83 -4.02 4.15
N GLU A 23 3.74 -4.96 3.93
CA GLU A 23 3.51 -6.09 3.04
C GLU A 23 2.41 -7.01 3.61
N ALA A 24 1.47 -7.41 2.76
CA ALA A 24 0.32 -8.25 3.13
C ALA A 24 0.74 -9.66 3.53
N SER A 25 -0.12 -10.38 4.26
CA SER A 25 0.12 -11.76 4.71
C SER A 25 0.20 -12.77 3.57
N ARG A 26 -0.56 -12.55 2.49
CA ARG A 26 -0.65 -13.45 1.34
C ARG A 26 -0.40 -12.71 0.03
N LEU A 27 0.21 -13.39 -0.93
CA LEU A 27 0.42 -12.92 -2.30
C LEU A 27 -0.58 -13.60 -3.22
N ILE A 28 -1.18 -12.84 -4.13
CA ILE A 28 -1.97 -13.40 -5.23
C ILE A 28 -1.01 -13.93 -6.29
N VAL A 29 -1.18 -15.19 -6.68
CA VAL A 29 -0.34 -15.86 -7.69
C VAL A 29 -1.12 -16.24 -8.95
N GLY A 30 -2.44 -16.22 -8.88
CA GLY A 30 -3.30 -16.57 -9.99
C GLY A 30 -4.74 -16.13 -9.75
N TYR A 31 -5.56 -16.29 -10.77
CA TYR A 31 -7.00 -16.14 -10.69
C TYR A 31 -7.64 -17.27 -11.47
N THR A 32 -8.67 -17.87 -10.90
CA THR A 32 -9.52 -18.84 -11.58
C THR A 32 -10.91 -18.23 -11.77
N PHE A 33 -11.41 -18.31 -13.00
CA PHE A 33 -12.73 -17.79 -13.35
C PHE A 33 -13.71 -18.92 -13.61
N ASP A 34 -14.77 -19.00 -12.80
CA ASP A 34 -15.88 -19.92 -13.02
C ASP A 34 -16.92 -19.27 -13.93
N LEU A 35 -17.04 -19.77 -15.17
CA LEU A 35 -18.00 -19.28 -16.16
C LEU A 35 -19.47 -19.56 -15.81
N ARG A 36 -19.73 -20.60 -15.00
CA ARG A 36 -21.10 -20.97 -14.58
C ARG A 36 -21.56 -20.06 -13.46
N GLN A 37 -20.67 -19.76 -12.51
CA GLN A 37 -20.97 -18.87 -11.38
C GLN A 37 -20.63 -17.41 -11.67
N ASN A 38 -20.02 -17.11 -12.82
CA ASN A 38 -19.53 -15.79 -13.21
C ASN A 38 -18.67 -15.15 -12.10
N THR A 39 -17.83 -15.97 -11.46
CA THR A 39 -17.06 -15.59 -10.26
C THR A 39 -15.56 -15.68 -10.55
N LEU A 40 -14.81 -14.67 -10.10
CA LEU A 40 -13.36 -14.61 -10.19
C LEU A 40 -12.76 -14.82 -8.80
N THR A 41 -12.06 -15.94 -8.60
CA THR A 41 -11.45 -16.29 -7.31
C THR A 41 -9.93 -16.14 -7.39
N PRO A 42 -9.31 -15.35 -6.49
CA PRO A 42 -7.86 -15.24 -6.41
C PRO A 42 -7.25 -16.49 -5.78
N GLU A 43 -6.15 -16.98 -6.34
CA GLU A 43 -5.31 -18.00 -5.71
C GLU A 43 -4.16 -17.33 -4.99
N THR A 44 -3.90 -17.75 -3.74
CA THR A 44 -2.96 -17.05 -2.86
C THR A 44 -1.97 -17.99 -2.18
N VAL A 45 -0.76 -17.49 -1.96
CA VAL A 45 0.30 -18.16 -1.19
C VAL A 45 0.77 -17.28 -0.04
N PRO A 46 1.35 -17.83 1.04
CA PRO A 46 1.96 -17.03 2.11
C PRO A 46 3.05 -16.09 1.57
N ASN A 47 3.05 -14.83 2.03
CA ASN A 47 4.09 -13.86 1.67
C ASN A 47 5.30 -14.02 2.61
N PRO A 48 6.50 -14.41 2.14
CA PRO A 48 7.68 -14.52 3.00
C PRO A 48 8.14 -13.17 3.56
N ALA A 49 7.73 -12.06 2.93
CA ALA A 49 8.00 -10.71 3.40
C ALA A 49 6.82 -10.11 4.19
N ALA A 50 5.82 -10.91 4.58
CA ALA A 50 4.65 -10.44 5.32
C ALA A 50 5.04 -9.55 6.51
N GLY A 51 4.37 -8.40 6.62
CA GLY A 51 4.60 -7.45 7.68
C GLY A 51 5.85 -6.57 7.52
N ARG A 52 6.68 -6.78 6.49
CA ARG A 52 7.79 -5.88 6.17
C ARG A 52 7.26 -4.48 5.85
N GLU A 53 7.88 -3.47 6.45
CA GLU A 53 7.50 -2.07 6.25
C GLU A 53 8.41 -1.38 5.23
N HIS A 54 7.78 -0.54 4.42
CA HIS A 54 8.43 0.33 3.45
C HIS A 54 7.98 1.77 3.72
N THR A 55 8.93 2.62 4.10
CA THR A 55 8.66 4.02 4.45
C THR A 55 8.91 4.94 3.25
N PHE A 56 7.92 5.77 2.96
CA PHE A 56 7.95 6.79 1.93
C PHE A 56 7.73 8.17 2.52
N GLN A 57 8.30 9.18 1.88
CA GLN A 57 8.13 10.58 2.23
C GLN A 57 7.40 11.29 1.09
N ALA A 58 6.38 12.06 1.45
CA ALA A 58 5.67 12.93 0.52
C ALA A 58 6.31 14.32 0.53
N TRP A 59 6.51 14.87 -0.66
CA TRP A 59 7.19 16.14 -0.91
C TRP A 59 6.33 17.04 -1.78
N ARG A 60 6.38 18.35 -1.52
CA ARG A 60 5.76 19.40 -2.33
C ARG A 60 6.77 20.54 -2.52
N LEU A 61 6.64 21.32 -3.59
CA LEU A 61 7.46 22.52 -3.78
C LEU A 61 7.20 23.50 -2.63
N ALA A 62 8.27 24.02 -2.04
CA ALA A 62 8.21 24.94 -0.92
C ALA A 62 7.34 26.17 -1.24
N GLY A 63 6.45 26.53 -0.32
CA GLY A 63 5.52 27.65 -0.49
C GLY A 63 4.24 27.29 -1.26
N SER A 64 4.08 26.05 -1.68
CA SER A 64 2.81 25.57 -2.25
C SER A 64 1.80 25.29 -1.14
N THR A 65 0.57 25.78 -1.30
CA THR A 65 -0.51 25.53 -0.34
C THR A 65 -1.07 24.11 -0.44
N GLY A 66 -1.73 23.66 0.63
CA GLY A 66 -2.49 22.41 0.66
C GLY A 66 -2.21 21.58 1.91
N ASP A 67 -3.11 20.64 2.19
CA ASP A 67 -3.07 19.84 3.41
C ASP A 67 -1.87 18.88 3.45
N PRO A 68 -1.45 18.43 4.64
CA PRO A 68 -0.53 17.32 4.79
C PRO A 68 -1.02 16.07 4.08
N VAL A 69 -0.09 15.30 3.53
CA VAL A 69 -0.37 14.03 2.87
C VAL A 69 -0.37 12.92 3.91
N ALA A 70 -1.52 12.27 4.07
CA ALA A 70 -1.69 11.10 4.92
C ALA A 70 -2.50 10.02 4.21
N LEU A 71 -2.28 8.76 4.59
CA LEU A 71 -3.15 7.66 4.20
C LEU A 71 -4.49 7.79 4.93
N ARG A 72 -5.58 7.56 4.20
CA ARG A 72 -6.90 7.45 4.84
C ARG A 72 -6.98 6.12 5.56
N ALA A 73 -7.55 6.12 6.76
CA ALA A 73 -7.92 4.88 7.42
C ALA A 73 -8.98 4.18 6.57
N THR A 74 -8.66 2.97 6.09
CA THR A 74 -9.61 2.07 5.47
C THR A 74 -10.22 1.20 6.57
N GLN A 75 -11.55 1.19 6.72
CA GLN A 75 -12.21 0.12 7.45
C GLN A 75 -11.98 -1.18 6.67
N LEU A 76 -11.15 -2.06 7.21
CA LEU A 76 -11.05 -3.43 6.75
C LEU A 76 -12.32 -4.14 7.24
N GLU A 77 -13.32 -4.30 6.38
CA GLU A 77 -14.33 -5.33 6.63
C GLU A 77 -13.60 -6.68 6.49
N GLY A 78 -13.67 -7.47 7.57
CA GLY A 78 -12.91 -8.71 7.71
C GLY A 78 -13.20 -9.67 6.57
N GLY A 79 -12.17 -9.96 5.77
CA GLY A 79 -12.15 -11.20 5.01
C GLY A 79 -12.01 -12.32 6.03
N GLU A 80 -13.02 -13.18 6.10
CA GLU A 80 -13.04 -14.38 6.92
C GLU A 80 -11.84 -15.25 6.52
N ASP A 81 -10.85 -15.35 7.41
CA ASP A 81 -9.87 -16.44 7.38
C ASP A 81 -10.64 -17.72 7.74
N GLU A 82 -11.23 -18.38 6.74
CA GLU A 82 -11.60 -19.79 6.85
C GLU A 82 -10.31 -20.62 6.85
N ASP A 83 -9.66 -20.67 8.02
CA ASP A 83 -8.70 -21.71 8.34
C ASP A 83 -9.50 -22.93 8.84
N GLU A 84 -9.44 -24.02 8.06
CA GLU A 84 -9.98 -25.36 8.36
C GLU A 84 -9.27 -26.03 9.55
#